data_AF-A0A3N5LSF4-F1
#
_entry.id   AF-A0A3N5LSF4-F1
#
_cell.length_a   1.000
_cell.length_b   1.000
_cell.length_c   1.000
_cell.angle_alpha   90.00
_cell.angle_beta   90.00
_cell.angle_gamma   90.00
#
_symmetry.space_group_name_H-M   'P 1'
#
loop_
_entity.id
_entity.type
_entity.pdbx_description
1 polymer ?
#
loop_
_entity_poly.entity_id
_entity_poly.type
_entity_poly.pdbx_seq_one_letter_code
_entity_poly.pdbx_strand_id
1 'polypeptide(L)'
;MNIQIKNKHAAFTILLMLASFLYSCYNDHGANTIIEEPYRIKVDDFTFSNDTLSVADTLTVYFLGTAGTDTCHKFSHFQYTKEDHRADFTVWGNYRHKMAGTCKDSIMTMDGIYFKIYPFIPGDFSVAVHQPDGSLFSKTVFIK
;
A
#
# COMPACT_ATOMS: atom_id res chain seq x y z
N MET A 1 -19.82 -10.46 50.87
CA MET A 1 -18.99 -9.47 51.58
C MET A 1 -19.47 -8.09 51.15
N ASN A 2 -20.23 -7.38 52.00
CA ASN A 2 -20.89 -6.11 51.67
C ASN A 2 -20.00 -4.95 52.12
N ILE A 3 -19.51 -4.14 51.17
CA ILE A 3 -18.70 -2.95 51.46
C ILE A 3 -19.66 -1.77 51.67
N GLN A 4 -19.91 -1.41 52.92
CA GLN A 4 -20.69 -0.23 53.29
C GLN A 4 -19.80 1.02 53.25
N ILE A 5 -19.88 1.79 52.15
CA ILE A 5 -19.13 3.03 51.96
C ILE A 5 -19.82 4.15 52.78
N LYS A 6 -19.32 4.40 54.00
CA LYS A 6 -19.90 5.36 54.96
C LYS A 6 -19.55 6.84 54.69
N ASN A 7 -18.88 7.18 53.59
CA ASN A 7 -18.34 8.52 53.38
C ASN A 7 -18.87 9.15 52.08
N LYS A 8 -20.01 9.84 52.19
CA LYS A 8 -20.72 10.47 51.06
C LYS A 8 -19.83 11.47 50.28
N HIS A 9 -18.87 12.09 50.96
CA HIS A 9 -17.91 13.01 50.33
C HIS A 9 -16.87 12.29 49.46
N ALA A 10 -16.41 11.10 49.86
CA ALA A 10 -15.47 10.30 49.08
C ALA A 10 -16.12 9.72 47.81
N ALA A 11 -17.40 9.36 47.88
CA ALA A 11 -18.15 8.91 46.70
C ALA A 11 -18.31 10.05 45.67
N PHE A 12 -18.53 11.27 46.12
CA PHE A 12 -18.69 12.43 45.25
C PHE A 12 -17.39 12.83 44.53
N THR A 13 -16.24 12.78 45.23
CA THR A 13 -14.95 13.08 44.61
C THR A 13 -14.51 12.01 43.60
N ILE A 14 -14.77 10.73 43.86
CA ILE A 14 -14.51 9.64 42.90
C ILE A 14 -15.37 9.81 41.64
N LEU A 15 -16.63 10.20 41.78
CA LEU A 15 -17.54 10.45 40.66
C LEU A 15 -17.06 11.63 39.80
N LEU A 16 -16.57 12.70 40.42
CA LEU A 16 -16.01 13.87 39.74
C LEU A 16 -14.73 13.54 38.98
N MET A 17 -13.83 12.74 39.56
CA MET A 17 -12.63 12.26 38.85
C MET A 17 -12.99 11.41 37.64
N LEU A 18 -13.94 10.47 37.76
CA LEU A 18 -14.40 9.67 36.62
C LEU A 18 -15.01 10.53 35.52
N ALA A 19 -15.81 11.55 35.87
CA ALA A 19 -16.39 12.47 34.90
C ALA A 19 -15.32 13.27 34.13
N SER A 20 -14.24 13.68 34.80
CA SER A 20 -13.13 14.37 34.13
C SER A 20 -12.32 13.46 33.19
N PHE A 21 -12.16 12.17 33.52
CA PHE A 21 -11.53 11.19 32.60
C PHE A 21 -12.39 10.96 31.35
N LEU A 22 -13.72 10.90 31.50
CA LEU A 22 -14.64 10.73 30.38
C LEU A 22 -14.66 11.96 29.46
N TYR A 23 -14.51 13.17 30.01
CA TYR A 23 -14.46 14.40 29.21
C TYR A 23 -13.16 14.52 28.40
N SER A 24 -12.04 14.02 28.92
CA SER A 24 -10.75 14.04 28.21
C SER A 24 -10.74 13.14 26.96
N CYS A 25 -11.55 12.08 26.91
CA CYS A 25 -11.67 11.23 25.72
C CYS A 25 -12.57 11.83 24.62
N TYR A 26 -13.41 12.83 24.93
CA TYR A 26 -14.38 13.33 23.97
C TYR A 26 -13.82 14.38 22.99
N ASN A 27 -12.73 15.05 23.34
CA ASN A 27 -12.23 16.22 22.59
C ASN A 27 -11.11 15.92 21.57
N ASP A 28 -10.84 14.67 21.22
CA ASP A 28 -9.74 14.30 20.29
C ASP A 28 -10.21 13.97 18.85
N HIS A 29 -11.41 14.41 18.46
CA HIS A 29 -11.98 14.14 17.12
C HIS A 29 -12.06 15.40 16.23
N GLY A 30 -11.08 16.30 16.36
CA GLY A 30 -10.91 17.47 15.49
C GLY A 30 -9.66 17.42 14.60
N ALA A 31 -8.92 16.31 14.57
CA ALA A 31 -7.71 16.19 13.78
C ALA A 31 -8.07 15.88 12.32
N ASN A 32 -7.51 16.67 11.40
CA ASN A 32 -7.47 16.44 9.94
C ASN A 32 -7.21 14.96 9.60
N THR A 33 -8.26 14.15 9.52
CA THR A 33 -8.14 12.72 9.26
C THR A 33 -7.94 12.58 7.76
N ILE A 34 -6.70 12.37 7.35
CA ILE A 34 -6.38 12.00 5.97
C ILE A 34 -6.89 10.56 5.78
N ILE A 35 -7.96 10.40 5.02
CA ILE A 35 -8.44 9.08 4.62
C ILE A 35 -7.57 8.61 3.46
N GLU A 36 -6.83 7.51 3.67
CA GLU A 36 -6.08 6.83 2.62
C GLU A 36 -6.90 5.65 2.08
N GLU A 37 -7.23 5.68 0.79
CA GLU A 37 -7.93 4.58 0.10
C GLU A 37 -6.98 3.84 -0.84
N PRO A 38 -6.84 2.51 -0.69
CA PRO A 38 -5.98 1.73 -1.58
C PRO A 38 -6.62 1.54 -2.95
N TYR A 39 -5.83 1.58 -4.02
CA TYR A 39 -6.26 1.29 -5.39
C TYR A 39 -5.17 0.59 -6.20
N ARG A 40 -5.56 -0.11 -7.27
CA ARG A 40 -4.61 -0.73 -8.20
C ARG A 40 -4.08 0.30 -9.18
N ILE A 41 -2.76 0.38 -9.33
CA ILE A 41 -2.11 1.25 -10.30
C ILE A 41 -2.10 0.55 -11.65
N LYS A 42 -2.45 1.29 -12.71
CA LYS A 42 -2.30 0.82 -14.09
C LYS A 42 -0.82 0.88 -14.47
N VAL A 43 -0.29 -0.26 -14.92
CA VAL A 43 1.07 -0.36 -15.45
C VAL A 43 0.99 -0.29 -16.96
N ASP A 44 1.61 0.75 -17.54
CA ASP A 44 1.59 1.00 -18.98
C ASP A 44 2.71 0.22 -19.69
N ASP A 45 3.87 0.09 -19.06
CA ASP A 45 4.99 -0.73 -19.54
C ASP A 45 5.82 -1.30 -18.38
N PHE A 46 6.67 -2.29 -18.65
CA PHE A 46 7.75 -2.66 -17.74
C PHE A 46 8.92 -3.28 -18.49
N THR A 47 10.13 -3.12 -17.96
CA THR A 47 11.36 -3.62 -18.58
C THR A 47 12.16 -4.47 -17.60
N PHE A 48 13.02 -5.32 -18.16
CA PHE A 48 13.93 -6.15 -17.39
C PHE A 48 15.32 -5.53 -17.39
N SER A 49 16.09 -5.75 -16.33
CA SER A 49 17.49 -5.32 -16.28
C SER A 49 18.37 -5.96 -17.36
N ASN A 50 18.05 -7.20 -17.75
CA ASN A 50 18.76 -7.94 -18.80
C ASN A 50 17.76 -8.78 -19.60
N ASP A 51 18.04 -8.97 -20.90
CA ASP A 51 17.23 -9.81 -21.79
C ASP A 51 17.48 -11.31 -21.60
N THR A 52 18.55 -11.66 -20.88
CA THR A 52 18.89 -13.04 -20.55
C THR A 52 19.57 -13.09 -19.20
N LEU A 53 19.20 -14.06 -18.39
CA LEU A 53 19.71 -14.23 -17.02
C LEU A 53 20.20 -15.66 -16.84
N SER A 54 21.18 -15.85 -15.96
CA SER A 54 21.56 -17.16 -15.46
C SER A 54 20.71 -17.51 -14.23
N VAL A 55 20.62 -18.79 -13.87
CA VAL A 55 19.90 -19.25 -12.66
C VAL A 55 20.29 -18.51 -11.36
N ALA A 56 21.56 -18.11 -11.23
CA ALA A 56 22.08 -17.42 -10.06
C ALA A 56 21.86 -15.89 -10.07
N ASP A 57 21.41 -15.33 -11.20
CA ASP A 57 21.21 -13.89 -11.34
C ASP A 57 19.91 -13.44 -10.63
N THR A 58 19.83 -12.13 -10.36
CA THR A 58 18.60 -11.48 -9.90
C THR A 58 17.95 -10.74 -11.07
N LEU A 59 16.71 -11.08 -11.40
CA LEU A 59 15.92 -10.30 -12.35
C LEU A 59 15.42 -9.04 -11.65
N THR A 60 15.77 -7.86 -12.18
CA THR A 60 15.14 -6.61 -11.75
C THR A 60 14.09 -6.20 -12.78
N VAL A 61 12.86 -5.98 -12.32
CA VAL A 61 11.73 -5.52 -13.14
C VAL A 61 11.48 -4.06 -12.81
N TYR A 62 11.57 -3.19 -13.82
CA TYR A 62 11.28 -1.76 -13.71
C TYR A 62 9.88 -1.49 -14.25
N PHE A 63 9.00 -0.96 -13.43
CA PHE A 63 7.61 -0.72 -13.81
C PHE A 63 7.42 0.73 -14.26
N LEU A 64 6.76 0.91 -15.38
CA LEU A 64 6.37 2.21 -15.93
C LEU A 64 4.85 2.28 -15.94
N GLY A 65 4.30 3.35 -15.41
CA GLY A 65 2.86 3.50 -15.35
C GLY A 65 2.46 4.84 -14.76
N THR A 66 1.16 5.10 -14.90
CA THR A 66 0.53 6.31 -14.39
C THR A 66 -0.25 5.97 -13.12
N ALA A 67 0.24 6.44 -11.98
CA ALA A 67 -0.41 6.20 -10.69
C ALA A 67 -1.57 7.17 -10.41
N GLY A 68 -1.77 8.21 -11.22
CA GLY A 68 -2.79 9.24 -11.00
C GLY A 68 -2.15 10.61 -10.74
N THR A 69 -2.86 11.49 -10.03
CA THR A 69 -2.45 12.88 -9.85
C THR A 69 -1.46 13.11 -8.70
N ASP A 70 -0.32 13.74 -8.97
CA ASP A 70 0.91 13.76 -8.13
C ASP A 70 0.77 14.41 -6.72
N THR A 71 -0.43 14.85 -6.32
CA THR A 71 -0.68 15.44 -4.98
C THR A 71 -1.51 14.56 -4.04
N CYS A 72 -2.24 13.59 -4.59
CA CYS A 72 -3.15 12.73 -3.85
C CYS A 72 -2.81 11.24 -3.99
N HIS A 73 -2.06 10.88 -5.03
CA HIS A 73 -1.72 9.52 -5.36
C HIS A 73 -0.29 9.21 -4.96
N LYS A 74 -0.05 8.04 -4.37
CA LYS A 74 1.29 7.57 -4.01
C LYS A 74 1.39 6.08 -4.22
N PHE A 75 2.53 5.61 -4.76
CA PHE A 75 2.86 4.19 -4.72
C PHE A 75 2.85 3.68 -3.27
N SER A 76 2.22 2.53 -3.08
CA SER A 76 2.08 1.87 -1.78
C SER A 76 3.04 0.68 -1.71
N HIS A 77 2.79 -0.37 -2.51
CA HIS A 77 3.57 -1.59 -2.50
C HIS A 77 3.31 -2.45 -3.74
N PHE A 78 4.11 -3.50 -3.89
CA PHE A 78 3.83 -4.62 -4.78
C PHE A 78 3.19 -5.76 -3.99
N GLN A 79 2.06 -6.27 -4.47
CA GLN A 79 1.58 -7.58 -4.10
C GLN A 79 2.07 -8.57 -5.15
N TYR A 80 2.72 -9.65 -4.72
CA TYR A 80 3.47 -10.52 -5.62
C TYR A 80 3.32 -11.99 -5.22
N THR A 81 3.17 -12.86 -6.22
CA THR A 81 3.25 -14.31 -6.08
C THR A 81 4.23 -14.88 -7.11
N LYS A 82 4.96 -15.92 -6.69
CA LYS A 82 5.96 -16.59 -7.51
C LYS A 82 5.66 -18.08 -7.63
N GLU A 83 5.79 -18.58 -8.84
CA GLU A 83 5.87 -19.99 -9.20
C GLU A 83 7.19 -20.24 -9.95
N ASP A 84 7.45 -21.50 -10.31
CA ASP A 84 8.72 -21.94 -10.92
C ASP A 84 9.08 -21.15 -12.20
N HIS A 85 8.10 -20.92 -13.07
CA HIS A 85 8.26 -20.26 -14.37
C HIS A 85 7.40 -19.00 -14.51
N ARG A 86 6.83 -18.50 -13.42
CA ARG A 86 5.88 -17.39 -13.45
C ARG A 86 5.97 -16.49 -12.23
N ALA A 87 5.77 -15.22 -12.46
CA ALA A 87 5.69 -14.17 -11.47
C ALA A 87 4.45 -13.31 -11.75
N ASP A 88 3.53 -13.24 -10.80
CA ASP A 88 2.31 -12.42 -10.91
C ASP A 88 2.38 -11.24 -9.93
N PHE A 89 2.12 -10.05 -10.46
CA PHE A 89 2.19 -8.79 -9.74
C PHE A 89 0.85 -8.07 -9.76
N THR A 90 0.51 -7.45 -8.63
CA THR A 90 -0.45 -6.36 -8.56
C THR A 90 0.26 -5.15 -7.94
N VAL A 91 0.21 -4.01 -8.61
CA VAL A 91 0.81 -2.76 -8.12
C VAL A 91 -0.26 -1.96 -7.38
N TRP A 92 0.01 -1.62 -6.13
CA TRP A 92 -0.93 -0.88 -5.29
C TRP A 92 -0.44 0.54 -5.03
N GLY A 93 -1.38 1.48 -5.05
CA GLY A 93 -1.23 2.86 -4.62
C GLY A 93 -2.21 3.20 -3.51
N ASN A 94 -1.95 4.31 -2.81
CA ASN A 94 -2.88 4.90 -1.84
C ASN A 94 -3.30 6.28 -2.35
N TYR A 95 -4.60 6.56 -2.27
CA TYR A 95 -5.20 7.84 -2.59
C TYR A 95 -5.55 8.61 -1.31
N ARG A 96 -5.11 9.86 -1.20
CA ARG A 96 -5.37 10.74 -0.06
C ARG A 96 -6.48 11.73 -0.39
N HIS A 97 -7.64 11.58 0.25
CA HIS A 97 -8.70 12.57 0.20
C HIS A 97 -8.31 13.78 1.06
N LYS A 98 -8.11 14.96 0.46
CA LYS A 98 -8.07 16.23 1.22
C LYS A 98 -9.48 16.82 1.24
N MET A 99 -10.05 17.02 2.43
CA MET A 99 -11.41 17.57 2.62
C MET A 99 -11.63 18.97 2.00
N ALA A 100 -10.60 19.69 1.52
CA ALA A 100 -10.73 21.06 1.02
C ALA A 100 -9.89 21.38 -0.24
N GLY A 101 -9.32 20.40 -0.94
CA GLY A 101 -8.45 20.67 -2.08
C GLY A 101 -8.72 19.77 -3.27
N THR A 102 -8.91 20.37 -4.45
CA THR A 102 -8.89 19.67 -5.74
C THR A 102 -7.51 19.06 -5.95
N CYS A 103 -7.46 17.74 -6.16
CA CYS A 103 -6.26 17.09 -6.64
C CYS A 103 -5.97 17.65 -8.03
N LYS A 104 -4.89 18.42 -8.17
CA LYS A 104 -4.52 19.00 -9.46
C LYS A 104 -4.02 17.90 -10.38
N ASP A 105 -4.55 17.84 -11.59
CA ASP A 105 -4.12 16.88 -12.61
C ASP A 105 -2.63 17.03 -12.92
N SER A 106 -1.85 15.99 -12.58
CA SER A 106 -0.42 15.89 -12.90
C SER A 106 -0.02 14.42 -12.89
N ILE A 107 0.52 13.91 -13.98
CA ILE A 107 0.85 12.49 -14.13
C ILE A 107 1.97 12.11 -13.16
N MET A 108 1.67 11.27 -12.15
CA MET A 108 2.70 10.63 -11.33
C MET A 108 3.24 9.41 -12.09
N THR A 109 4.51 9.49 -12.50
CA THR A 109 5.24 8.40 -13.11
C THR A 109 5.81 7.47 -12.03
N MET A 110 5.76 6.15 -12.24
CA MET A 110 6.44 5.16 -11.40
C MET A 110 7.97 5.13 -11.56
N ASP A 111 8.60 6.27 -11.82
CA ASP A 111 10.02 6.34 -12.13
C ASP A 111 10.88 5.89 -10.93
N GLY A 112 11.80 4.95 -11.18
CA GLY A 112 12.66 4.35 -10.15
C GLY A 112 12.03 3.26 -9.27
N ILE A 113 10.78 2.86 -9.51
CA ILE A 113 10.16 1.76 -8.75
C ILE A 113 10.47 0.43 -9.44
N TYR A 114 11.15 -0.47 -8.73
CA TYR A 114 11.53 -1.78 -9.24
C TYR A 114 11.29 -2.90 -8.23
N PHE A 115 11.21 -4.13 -8.75
CA PHE A 115 11.15 -5.35 -7.94
C PHE A 115 12.25 -6.33 -8.34
N LYS A 116 12.80 -7.05 -7.37
CA LYS A 116 13.87 -8.04 -7.57
C LYS A 116 13.33 -9.44 -7.38
N ILE A 117 13.52 -10.31 -8.37
CA ILE A 117 13.06 -11.70 -8.38
C ILE A 117 14.27 -12.63 -8.43
N TYR A 118 14.29 -13.62 -7.54
CA TYR A 118 15.25 -14.75 -7.48
C TYR A 118 14.66 -15.82 -6.55
N PRO A 119 15.13 -17.08 -6.55
CA PRO A 119 15.99 -17.77 -7.54
C PRO A 119 15.20 -18.32 -8.75
N PHE A 120 15.85 -18.80 -9.81
CA PHE A 120 15.16 -19.30 -11.02
C PHE A 120 15.42 -20.78 -11.33
N ILE A 121 14.64 -21.32 -12.27
CA ILE A 121 14.88 -22.59 -12.95
C ILE A 121 15.14 -22.25 -14.44
N PRO A 122 16.04 -22.96 -15.15
CA PRO A 122 16.28 -22.71 -16.57
C PRO A 122 15.01 -22.81 -17.42
N GLY A 123 14.89 -21.95 -18.43
CA GLY A 123 13.75 -21.90 -19.35
C GLY A 123 13.11 -20.51 -19.42
N ASP A 124 11.95 -20.45 -20.07
CA ASP A 124 11.16 -19.21 -20.14
C ASP A 124 10.55 -18.88 -18.78
N PHE A 125 10.71 -17.64 -18.35
CA PHE A 125 10.10 -17.12 -17.12
C PHE A 125 9.17 -15.96 -17.47
N SER A 126 7.88 -16.11 -17.15
CA SER A 126 6.84 -15.12 -17.44
C SER A 126 6.65 -14.18 -16.26
N VAL A 127 6.65 -12.87 -16.53
CA VAL A 127 6.25 -11.82 -15.58
C VAL A 127 4.93 -11.24 -16.06
N ALA A 128 3.92 -11.32 -15.20
CA ALA A 128 2.57 -10.85 -15.46
C ALA A 128 2.13 -9.81 -14.44
N VAL A 129 1.41 -8.79 -14.90
CA VAL A 129 0.85 -7.71 -14.08
C VAL A 129 -0.65 -7.68 -14.24
N HIS A 130 -1.37 -7.77 -13.12
CA HIS A 130 -2.82 -7.65 -13.06
C HIS A 130 -3.23 -6.17 -13.10
N GLN A 131 -4.01 -5.81 -14.12
CA GLN A 131 -4.48 -4.45 -14.33
C GLN A 131 -5.74 -4.14 -13.52
N PRO A 132 -6.07 -2.85 -13.30
CA PRO A 132 -7.29 -2.44 -12.62
C PRO A 132 -8.59 -2.90 -13.32
N ASP A 133 -8.57 -3.02 -14.66
CA ASP A 133 -9.70 -3.50 -15.47
C ASP A 133 -9.85 -5.04 -15.50
N GLY A 134 -8.98 -5.75 -14.78
CA GLY A 134 -8.95 -7.21 -14.73
C GLY A 134 -8.16 -7.87 -15.88
N SER A 135 -7.66 -7.09 -16.83
CA SER A 135 -6.74 -7.60 -17.86
C SER A 135 -5.37 -7.97 -17.27
N LEU A 136 -4.60 -8.71 -18.05
CA LEU A 136 -3.26 -9.17 -17.68
C LEU A 136 -2.26 -8.64 -18.71
N PHE A 137 -1.22 -7.96 -18.25
CA PHE A 137 -0.12 -7.51 -19.08
C PHE A 137 1.13 -8.32 -18.76
N SER A 138 1.66 -9.07 -19.74
CA SER A 138 2.72 -10.06 -19.51
C SER A 138 3.88 -9.90 -20.49
N LYS A 139 5.10 -10.18 -20.01
CA LYS A 139 6.33 -10.30 -20.80
C LYS A 139 7.12 -11.52 -20.31
N THR A 140 8.02 -12.02 -21.15
CA THR A 140 8.84 -13.21 -20.85
C THR A 140 10.32 -12.86 -20.95
N VAL A 141 11.13 -13.47 -20.09
CA VAL A 141 12.60 -13.45 -20.15
C VAL A 141 13.13 -14.87 -20.14
N PHE A 142 14.22 -15.11 -20.85
CA PHE A 142 14.84 -16.44 -20.91
C PHE A 142 15.92 -16.59 -19.82
N ILE A 143 15.82 -17.68 -19.05
CA ILE A 143 16.79 -18.08 -18.03
C ILE A 143 17.66 -19.22 -18.58
N LYS A 144 18.97 -18.99 -18.62
CA LYS A 144 20.02 -19.94 -19.02
C LYS A 144 20.47 -20.83 -17.86
#